data_AF-A0A967L6E4-F1
#
_entry.id   AF-A0A967L6E4-F1
#
_cell.length_a   1.000
_cell.length_b   1.000
_cell.length_c   1.000
_cell.angle_alpha   90.00
_cell.angle_beta   90.00
_cell.angle_gamma   90.00
#
_symmetry.space_group_name_H-M   'P 1'
#
loop_
_entity.id
_entity.type
_entity.pdbx_description
1 polymer ?
#
loop_
_entity_poly.entity_id
_entity_poly.type
_entity_poly.pdbx_seq_one_letter_code
_entity_poly.pdbx_strand_id
1 'polypeptide(L)' 'MHTETVRLKADGAELASYLAYDEDSDARRPGVMVIHEWWGLNDYVRRRAN' A
#
# COMPACT_ATOMS: atom_id res chain seq x y z
N MET A 1 -6.51 -0.44 -12.67
CA MET A 1 -5.81 -0.75 -11.40
C MET A 1 -4.71 0.26 -11.22
N HIS A 2 -4.90 1.13 -10.24
CA HIS A 2 -4.04 2.25 -9.91
C HIS A 2 -3.07 1.86 -8.82
N THR A 3 -1.82 2.32 -8.92
CA THR A 3 -0.82 2.09 -7.88
C THR A 3 0.02 3.33 -7.64
N GLU A 4 0.22 3.69 -6.38
CA GLU A 4 0.98 4.89 -6.00
C GLU A 4 1.78 4.68 -4.71
N THR A 5 2.81 5.50 -4.52
CA THR A 5 3.53 5.56 -3.24
C THR A 5 2.99 6.73 -2.43
N VAL A 6 2.37 6.43 -1.29
CA VAL A 6 1.81 7.43 -0.39
C VAL A 6 2.73 7.61 0.83
N ARG A 7 2.78 8.83 1.37
CA ARG A 7 3.47 9.11 2.64
C ARG A 7 2.45 9.23 3.75
N LEU A 8 2.62 8.43 4.79
CA LEU A 8 1.76 8.41 5.96
C LEU A 8 2.56 8.86 7.18
N LYS A 9 1.92 9.58 8.10
CA LYS A 9 2.50 9.90 9.40
C LYS A 9 1.92 8.98 10.45
N ALA A 10 2.78 8.23 11.14
CA ALA A 10 2.41 7.37 12.25
C ALA A 10 3.44 7.55 13.37
N ASP A 11 2.97 7.82 14.60
CA ASP A 11 3.82 8.03 15.78
C ASP A 11 5.01 8.99 15.56
N GLY A 12 4.78 10.06 14.80
CA GLY A 12 5.80 11.07 14.49
C GLY A 12 6.82 10.68 13.41
N ALA A 13 6.74 9.46 12.86
CA ALA A 13 7.53 9.03 11.73
C ALA A 13 6.77 9.21 10.40
N GLU A 14 7.48 9.61 9.33
CA GLU A 14 6.96 9.54 7.97
C GLU A 14 7.29 8.17 7.35
N LEU A 15 6.25 7.47 6.91
CA LEU A 15 6.31 6.14 6.32
C LEU A 15 5.94 6.21 4.84
N ALA A 16 6.81 5.70 3.97
CA ALA A 16 6.46 5.47 2.57
C ALA A 16 5.72 4.14 2.43
N SER A 17 4.50 4.17 1.89
CA SER A 17 3.65 3.00 1.71
C SER A 17 3.23 2.86 0.25
N TYR A 18 2.95 1.63 -0.19
CA TYR A 18 2.43 1.35 -1.52
C TYR A 18 0.93 1.11 -1.43
N LEU A 19 0.15 1.84 -2.22
CA LEU A 19 -1.30 1.69 -2.31
C LEU A 19 -1.65 1.16 -3.70
N ALA A 20 -2.44 0.09 -3.75
CA ALA A 20 -2.97 -0.50 -4.97
C ALA A 20 -4.49 -0.61 -4.83
N TYR A 21 -5.23 -0.11 -5.83
CA TYR A 21 -6.69 -0.16 -5.85
C TYR A 21 -7.26 -0.09 -7.27
N ASP A 22 -8.53 -0.42 -7.38
CA ASP A 22 -9.31 -0.32 -8.60
C ASP A 22 -9.91 1.10 -8.71
N GLU A 23 -9.41 1.93 -9.63
CA GLU A 23 -9.84 3.32 -9.81
C GLU A 23 -11.15 3.45 -10.58
N ASP A 24 -11.62 2.37 -11.23
CA ASP A 24 -12.85 2.38 -12.03
C ASP A 24 -14.11 2.25 -11.16
N SER A 25 -13.96 2.22 -9.83
CA SER A 25 -15.07 1.99 -8.91
C SER A 25 -14.92 2.71 -7.58
N ASP A 26 -15.93 3.52 -7.26
CA ASP A 26 -16.07 4.21 -5.97
C ASP A 26 -16.80 3.37 -4.90
N ALA A 27 -17.05 2.09 -5.15
CA ALA A 27 -17.73 1.23 -4.20
C ALA A 27 -16.89 1.04 -2.94
N ARG A 28 -17.50 1.15 -1.75
CA ARG A 28 -16.83 0.84 -0.48
C ARG A 28 -16.43 -0.63 -0.43
N ARG A 29 -15.18 -0.91 -0.08
CA ARG A 29 -14.59 -2.25 -0.01
C ARG A 29 -13.72 -2.39 1.24
N PRO A 30 -13.51 -3.60 1.77
CA PRO A 30 -12.53 -3.84 2.83
C PRO A 30 -11.11 -3.48 2.36
N GLY A 31 -10.32 -2.84 3.23
CA GLY A 31 -8.90 -2.62 3.00
C GLY A 31 -8.06 -3.80 3.51
N VAL A 32 -6.99 -4.13 2.79
CA VAL A 32 -6.01 -5.13 3.20
C VAL A 32 -4.67 -4.44 3.42
N MET A 33 -4.07 -4.63 4.59
CA MET A 33 -2.71 -4.16 4.89
C MET A 33 -1.73 -5.32 4.73
N VAL A 34 -0.76 -5.16 3.84
CA VAL A 34 0.32 -6.13 3.63
C VAL A 34 1.57 -5.63 4.33
N ILE A 35 2.04 -6.36 5.34
CA ILE A 35 3.27 -6.04 6.06
C ILE A 35 4.43 -6.75 5.36
N HIS A 36 5.43 -5.97 4.94
CA HIS A 36 6.62 -6.50 4.30
C HIS A 36 7.51 -7.24 5.31
N GLU A 37 8.40 -8.09 4.79
CA GLU A 37 9.48 -8.70 5.58
C GLU A 37 10.53 -7.64 5.97
N TRP A 38 11.52 -8.04 6.76
CA TRP A 38 12.58 -7.17 7.26
C TRP A 38 13.40 -6.44 6.17
N TRP A 39 13.31 -6.89 4.91
CA TRP A 39 13.91 -6.26 3.74
C TRP A 39 13.21 -4.98 3.26
N GLY A 40 12.08 -4.60 3.86
CA GLY A 40 11.35 -3.40 3.48
C GLY A 40 10.38 -3.58 2.30
N LEU A 41 9.84 -2.45 1.84
CA LEU A 41 8.87 -2.37 0.74
C LEU A 41 9.55 -2.63 -0.63
N ASN A 42 9.70 -3.91 -0.98
CA ASN A 42 10.29 -4.37 -2.23
C ASN A 42 9.24 -4.84 -3.27
N ASP A 43 9.70 -5.26 -4.44
CA ASP A 43 8.84 -5.72 -5.54
C ASP A 43 8.01 -6.96 -5.19
N TYR A 44 8.54 -7.83 -4.32
CA TYR A 44 7.82 -9.02 -3.87
C TYR A 44 6.53 -8.63 -3.13
N VAL A 45 6.62 -7.67 -2.22
CA VAL A 45 5.47 -7.22 -1.41
C VAL A 45 4.50 -6.39 -2.25
N ARG A 46 4.99 -5.54 -3.17
CA ARG A 46 4.14 -4.81 -4.11
C ARG A 46 3.27 -5.75 -4.95
N ARG A 47 3.85 -6.85 -5.43
CA ARG A 47 3.10 -7.89 -6.17
C ARG A 47 2.04 -8.60 -5.32
N ARG A 48 2.16 -8.61 -3.98
CA ARG A 48 1.14 -9.17 -3.09
C ARG A 48 -0.03 -8.22 -2.83
N ALA A 49 0.16 -6.92 -3.07
CA ALA A 49 -0.86 -5.90 -2.92
C ALA A 49 -1.65 -5.64 -4.23
N ASN A 50 -1.03 -5.90 -5.38
CA ASN A 50 -1.67 -5.90 -6.71
C ASN A 50 -2.47 -7.17 -6.95
#